data_AF-A0A2H3CVT6-F1
#
_entry.id   AF-A0A2H3CVT6-F1
#
_cell.length_a   1.000
_cell.length_b   1.000
_cell.length_c   1.000
_cell.angle_alpha   90.00
_cell.angle_beta   90.00
_cell.angle_gamma   90.00
#
_symmetry.space_group_name_H-M   'P 1'
#
loop_
_entity.id
_entity.type
_entity.pdbx_description
1 polymer ?
#
loop_
_entity_poly.entity_id
_entity_poly.type
_entity_poly.pdbx_seq_one_letter_code
_entity_poly.pdbx_strand_id
1 'polypeptide(L)'
;MEEMGAATGMIFLCLDDTQKINVEDYCRCDNPVGMWTSLKALHHQKTTTTHFTAYDMFFSVRKDPDESLSALHTRVIKIMADICLLRLFNFNLSKLDEEFQIIALICALLMPEYTAFVDSIFLNVEKLTLTGLHDLFHMQE
;
A
#
# COMPACT_ATOMS: atom_id res chain seq x y z
N MET A 1 -9.68 -18.00 -28.57
CA MET A 1 -10.66 -18.54 -27.61
C MET A 1 -10.05 -19.72 -26.85
N GLU A 2 -9.49 -20.70 -27.57
CA GLU A 2 -8.77 -21.86 -27.00
C GLU A 2 -7.60 -21.48 -26.06
N GLU A 3 -6.79 -20.48 -26.44
CA GLU A 3 -5.66 -20.01 -25.60
C GLU A 3 -6.12 -19.35 -24.28
N MET A 4 -7.27 -18.69 -24.27
CA MET A 4 -7.79 -18.02 -23.07
C MET A 4 -8.34 -19.02 -22.05
N GLY A 5 -9.02 -20.07 -22.53
CA GLY A 5 -9.45 -21.20 -21.69
C GLY A 5 -8.27 -21.99 -21.13
N ALA A 6 -7.22 -22.21 -21.93
CA ALA A 6 -5.99 -22.83 -21.46
C ALA A 6 -5.30 -22.00 -20.37
N ALA A 7 -5.16 -20.69 -20.56
CA ALA A 7 -4.59 -19.79 -19.56
C ALA A 7 -5.43 -19.75 -18.27
N THR A 8 -6.75 -19.73 -18.40
CA THR A 8 -7.72 -19.78 -17.29
C THR A 8 -7.55 -21.05 -16.46
N GLY A 9 -7.50 -22.21 -17.12
CA GLY A 9 -7.27 -23.50 -16.47
C GLY A 9 -5.93 -23.57 -15.75
N MET A 10 -4.86 -23.07 -16.38
CA MET A 10 -3.52 -23.04 -15.77
C MET A 10 -3.48 -22.14 -14.52
N ILE A 11 -4.12 -20.97 -14.56
CA ILE A 11 -4.23 -20.10 -13.38
C ILE A 11 -5.00 -20.83 -12.28
N PHE A 12 -6.17 -21.41 -12.58
CA PHE A 12 -7.04 -22.07 -11.60
C PHE A 12 -6.37 -23.27 -10.91
N LEU A 13 -5.58 -24.05 -11.65
CA LEU A 13 -4.83 -25.19 -11.11
C LEU A 13 -3.70 -24.79 -10.15
N CYS A 14 -3.18 -23.57 -10.28
CA CYS A 14 -2.11 -23.07 -9.40
C CYS A 14 -2.63 -22.50 -8.07
N LEU A 15 -3.95 -22.38 -7.88
CA LEU A 15 -4.55 -21.77 -6.69
C LEU A 15 -4.91 -22.82 -5.62
N ASP A 16 -4.88 -22.40 -4.36
CA ASP A 16 -5.48 -23.15 -3.27
C ASP A 16 -7.02 -23.03 -3.27
N ASP A 17 -7.70 -23.92 -2.55
CA ASP A 17 -9.17 -23.98 -2.56
C ASP A 17 -9.83 -22.73 -1.97
N THR A 18 -9.13 -22.01 -1.09
CA THR A 18 -9.56 -20.72 -0.53
C THR A 18 -9.50 -19.57 -1.55
N GLN A 19 -8.51 -19.57 -2.45
CA GLN A 19 -8.34 -18.56 -3.49
C GLN A 19 -9.25 -18.82 -4.71
N LYS A 20 -9.55 -20.09 -5.01
CA LYS A 20 -10.43 -20.48 -6.13
C LYS A 20 -11.82 -19.86 -6.05
N ILE A 21 -12.37 -19.72 -4.85
CA ILE A 21 -13.69 -19.10 -4.62
C ILE A 21 -13.74 -17.68 -5.19
N ASN A 22 -12.64 -16.93 -5.11
CA ASN A 22 -12.61 -15.53 -5.54
C ASN A 22 -12.38 -15.32 -7.04
N VAL A 23 -12.15 -16.40 -7.80
CA VAL A 23 -11.90 -16.35 -9.25
C VAL A 23 -12.85 -17.23 -10.06
N GLU A 24 -13.76 -17.95 -9.39
CA GLU A 24 -14.62 -18.96 -10.02
C GLU A 24 -15.51 -18.37 -11.12
N ASP A 25 -16.08 -17.19 -10.89
CA ASP A 25 -16.92 -16.50 -11.88
C ASP A 25 -16.15 -16.11 -13.14
N TYR A 26 -14.89 -15.69 -12.99
CA TYR A 26 -14.01 -15.37 -14.12
C TYR A 26 -13.51 -16.63 -14.83
N CYS A 27 -13.34 -17.73 -14.09
CA CYS A 27 -12.94 -19.03 -14.63
C CYS A 27 -14.02 -19.61 -15.54
N ARG A 28 -15.30 -19.47 -15.19
CA ARG A 28 -16.43 -19.96 -16.01
C ARG A 28 -16.61 -19.21 -17.33
N CYS A 29 -16.04 -18.02 -17.44
CA CYS A 29 -16.10 -17.17 -18.63
C CYS A 29 -14.81 -17.17 -19.46
N ASP A 30 -13.87 -18.09 -19.20
CA ASP A 30 -12.54 -18.13 -19.85
C ASP A 30 -11.83 -16.77 -19.83
N ASN A 31 -11.92 -16.05 -18.69
CA ASN A 31 -11.38 -14.72 -18.54
C ASN A 31 -10.15 -14.71 -17.61
N PRO A 32 -8.94 -15.04 -18.12
CA PRO A 32 -7.73 -15.10 -17.31
C PRO A 32 -7.30 -13.72 -16.79
N VAL A 33 -7.66 -12.63 -17.51
CA VAL A 33 -7.39 -11.24 -17.09
C VAL A 33 -8.21 -10.88 -15.86
N GLY A 34 -9.48 -11.29 -15.82
CA GLY A 34 -10.37 -11.12 -14.67
C GLY A 34 -9.86 -11.89 -13.45
N MET A 35 -9.45 -13.15 -13.64
CA MET A 35 -8.83 -13.95 -12.57
C MET A 35 -7.58 -13.27 -12.01
N TRP A 36 -6.66 -12.85 -12.87
CA TRP A 36 -5.44 -12.18 -12.44
C TRP A 36 -5.70 -10.85 -11.74
N THR A 37 -6.70 -10.09 -12.20
CA THR A 37 -7.10 -8.83 -11.57
C THR A 37 -7.68 -9.06 -10.18
N SER A 38 -8.55 -10.07 -10.02
CA SER A 38 -9.11 -10.45 -8.71
C SER A 38 -8.02 -10.92 -7.75
N LEU A 39 -7.15 -11.83 -8.18
CA LEU A 39 -6.00 -12.29 -7.39
C LEU A 39 -5.07 -11.15 -7.01
N LYS A 40 -4.78 -10.25 -7.94
CA LYS A 40 -3.98 -9.05 -7.67
C LYS A 40 -4.66 -8.17 -6.62
N ALA A 41 -5.98 -7.98 -6.68
CA ALA A 41 -6.69 -7.19 -5.67
C ALA A 41 -6.66 -7.86 -4.28
N LEU A 42 -6.76 -9.19 -4.22
CA LEU A 42 -6.71 -9.96 -2.97
C LEU A 42 -5.32 -9.97 -2.33
N HIS A 43 -4.27 -10.16 -3.14
CA HIS A 43 -2.90 -10.32 -2.66
C HIS A 43 -2.11 -9.01 -2.60
N HIS A 44 -2.41 -8.06 -3.50
CA HIS A 44 -1.90 -6.69 -3.45
C HIS A 44 -3.04 -5.77 -3.04
N GLN A 45 -3.51 -5.89 -1.80
CA GLN A 45 -4.27 -4.83 -1.16
C GLN A 45 -3.36 -3.61 -1.00
N LYS A 46 -3.30 -2.79 -2.05
CA LYS A 46 -2.74 -1.43 -2.00
C LYS A 46 -3.68 -0.58 -1.15
N THR A 47 -3.68 -0.83 0.15
CA THR A 47 -4.41 0.01 1.09
C THR A 47 -3.62 1.30 1.26
N THR A 48 -4.34 2.39 1.46
CA THR A 48 -3.77 3.68 1.86
C THR A 48 -2.88 3.49 3.11
N THR A 49 -3.26 2.56 4.00
CA THR A 49 -2.49 2.14 5.19
C THR A 49 -1.10 1.63 4.81
N THR A 50 -1.01 0.64 3.92
CA THR A 50 0.28 0.10 3.46
C THR A 50 1.13 1.19 2.78
N HIS A 51 0.51 2.15 2.09
CA HIS A 51 1.22 3.26 1.46
C HIS A 51 1.85 4.23 2.48
N PHE A 52 1.09 4.69 3.47
CA PHE A 52 1.62 5.60 4.51
C PHE A 52 2.58 4.91 5.48
N THR A 53 2.37 3.63 5.80
CA THR A 53 3.35 2.83 6.56
C THR A 53 4.68 2.70 5.80
N ALA A 54 4.66 2.58 4.47
CA ALA A 54 5.89 2.53 3.68
C ALA A 54 6.66 3.87 3.73
N TYR A 55 5.96 5.01 3.74
CA TYR A 55 6.59 6.31 3.96
C TYR A 55 7.19 6.45 5.36
N ASP A 56 6.45 6.04 6.40
CA ASP A 56 6.98 6.05 7.78
C ASP A 56 8.27 5.22 7.89
N MET A 57 8.28 4.01 7.31
CA MET A 57 9.48 3.17 7.24
C MET A 57 10.63 3.84 6.48
N PHE A 58 10.32 4.53 5.37
CA PHE A 58 11.32 5.24 4.55
C PHE A 58 11.97 6.41 5.30
N PHE A 59 11.18 7.26 5.97
CA PHE A 59 11.71 8.39 6.73
C PHE A 59 12.36 7.97 8.07
N SER A 60 12.00 6.80 8.58
CA SER A 60 12.60 6.18 9.76
C SER A 60 13.92 5.46 9.47
N VAL A 61 14.35 5.33 8.21
CA VAL A 61 15.63 4.68 7.88
C VAL A 61 16.78 5.37 8.62
N ARG A 62 17.56 4.56 9.36
CA ARG A 62 18.85 4.92 9.96
C ARG A 62 19.89 3.90 9.53
N LYS A 63 21.17 4.30 9.48
CA LYS A 63 22.27 3.38 9.18
C LYS A 63 22.39 2.39 10.34
N ASP A 64 22.35 1.09 10.03
CA ASP A 64 22.61 0.08 11.06
C ASP A 64 24.11 0.06 11.41
N PRO A 65 24.52 -0.32 12.64
CA PRO A 65 25.93 -0.30 13.05
C PRO A 65 26.84 -1.06 12.08
N ASP A 66 26.42 -2.27 11.68
CA ASP A 66 27.18 -3.20 10.83
C ASP A 66 26.93 -3.02 9.32
N GLU A 67 26.07 -2.09 8.93
CA GLU A 67 25.71 -1.86 7.53
C GLU A 67 26.73 -0.93 6.84
N SER A 68 27.19 -1.31 5.64
CA SER A 68 28.02 -0.44 4.81
C SER A 68 27.20 0.70 4.18
N LEU A 69 27.82 1.82 3.85
CA LEU A 69 27.13 2.94 3.17
C LEU A 69 26.52 2.53 1.82
N SER A 70 27.19 1.63 1.09
CA SER A 70 26.64 1.09 -0.16
C SER A 70 25.41 0.22 0.07
N ALA A 71 25.39 -0.58 1.15
CA ALA A 71 24.23 -1.38 1.50
C ALA A 71 23.04 -0.50 1.90
N LEU A 72 23.29 0.57 2.68
CA LEU A 72 22.28 1.57 3.03
C LEU A 72 21.68 2.22 1.78
N HIS A 73 22.52 2.66 0.85
CA HIS A 73 22.07 3.26 -0.42
C HIS A 73 21.16 2.31 -1.20
N THR A 74 21.57 1.04 -1.35
CA THR A 74 20.75 0.01 -2.02
C THR A 74 19.42 -0.23 -1.29
N ARG A 75 19.43 -0.23 0.06
CA ARG A 75 18.22 -0.38 0.88
C ARG A 75 17.24 0.77 0.67
N VAL A 76 17.72 2.01 0.66
CA VAL A 76 16.89 3.21 0.40
C VAL A 76 16.27 3.17 -0.99
N ILE A 77 17.05 2.79 -2.02
CA ILE A 77 16.53 2.62 -3.39
C ILE A 77 15.41 1.57 -3.43
N LYS A 78 15.61 0.44 -2.75
CA LYS A 78 14.62 -0.64 -2.71
C LYS A 78 13.31 -0.17 -2.05
N ILE A 79 13.39 0.50 -0.90
CA ILE A 79 12.20 1.00 -0.21
C ILE A 79 11.45 2.01 -1.09
N MET A 80 12.16 2.90 -1.79
CA MET A 80 11.52 3.84 -2.73
C MET A 80 10.83 3.12 -3.91
N ALA A 81 11.44 2.04 -4.44
CA ALA A 81 10.82 1.22 -5.47
C ALA A 81 9.54 0.56 -4.95
N ASP A 82 9.54 0.07 -3.71
CA ASP A 82 8.37 -0.53 -3.05
C ASP A 82 7.25 0.52 -2.85
N ILE A 83 7.58 1.75 -2.42
CA ILE A 83 6.62 2.87 -2.35
C ILE A 83 6.02 3.15 -3.72
N CYS A 84 6.85 3.21 -4.77
CA CYS A 84 6.38 3.44 -6.13
C CYS A 84 5.41 2.33 -6.60
N LEU A 85 5.64 1.08 -6.18
CA LEU A 85 4.74 -0.03 -6.46
C LEU A 85 3.40 0.11 -5.72
N LEU A 86 3.38 0.71 -4.54
CA LEU A 86 2.19 0.91 -3.71
C LEU A 86 1.31 2.08 -4.17
N ARG A 87 1.83 3.00 -4.99
CA ARG A 87 1.06 4.14 -5.52
C ARG A 87 -0.27 3.71 -6.15
N LEU A 88 -1.31 4.46 -5.82
CA LEU A 88 -2.68 4.28 -6.31
C LEU A 88 -2.80 4.68 -7.79
N PHE A 89 -3.88 4.22 -8.44
CA PHE A 89 -4.16 4.60 -9.83
C PHE A 89 -4.36 6.13 -9.94
N ASN A 90 -3.84 6.74 -11.02
CA ASN A 90 -3.80 8.20 -11.22
C ASN A 90 -2.98 8.96 -10.17
N PHE A 91 -1.85 8.41 -9.70
CA PHE A 91 -0.89 9.15 -8.87
C PHE A 91 -0.22 10.27 -9.70
N ASN A 92 -0.27 11.50 -9.20
CA ASN A 92 0.31 12.68 -9.86
C ASN A 92 1.07 13.53 -8.83
N LEU A 93 1.75 14.59 -9.30
CA LEU A 93 2.54 15.46 -8.42
C LEU A 93 1.69 16.12 -7.33
N SER A 94 0.47 16.55 -7.64
CA SER A 94 -0.43 17.17 -6.65
C SER A 94 -0.80 16.21 -5.51
N LYS A 95 -0.98 14.91 -5.81
CA LYS A 95 -1.21 13.89 -4.77
C LYS A 95 0.03 13.64 -3.92
N LEU A 96 1.22 13.68 -4.53
CA LEU A 96 2.47 13.59 -3.78
C LEU A 96 2.64 14.78 -2.82
N ASP A 97 2.32 16.00 -3.27
CA ASP A 97 2.39 17.20 -2.43
C ASP A 97 1.39 17.14 -1.27
N GLU A 98 0.20 16.55 -1.48
CA GLU A 98 -0.78 16.29 -0.42
C GLU A 98 -0.26 15.23 0.58
N GLU A 99 0.25 14.10 0.08
CA GLU A 99 0.82 13.04 0.91
C GLU A 99 2.00 13.55 1.75
N PHE A 100 2.86 14.41 1.20
CA PHE A 100 3.95 15.01 1.94
C PHE A 100 3.48 15.90 3.08
N GLN A 101 2.40 16.66 2.89
CA GLN A 101 1.81 17.44 3.99
C GLN A 101 1.26 16.53 5.09
N ILE A 102 0.57 15.45 4.72
CA ILE A 102 0.06 14.46 5.66
C ILE A 102 1.20 13.81 6.46
N ILE A 103 2.27 13.38 5.79
CA ILE A 103 3.44 12.77 6.44
C ILE A 103 4.11 13.77 7.37
N ALA A 104 4.31 15.02 6.95
CA ALA A 104 4.89 16.06 7.80
C ALA A 104 4.06 16.30 9.07
N LEU A 105 2.72 16.30 8.94
CA LEU A 105 1.81 16.44 10.08
C LEU A 105 1.86 15.24 11.02
N ILE A 106 1.86 14.01 10.49
CA ILE A 106 2.01 12.79 11.31
C ILE A 106 3.37 12.80 12.02
N CYS A 107 4.45 13.17 11.32
CA CYS A 107 5.78 13.25 11.92
C CYS A 107 5.88 14.33 13.01
N ALA A 108 5.14 15.43 12.88
CA ALA A 108 5.07 16.46 13.92
C ALA A 108 4.39 15.97 15.21
N LEU A 109 3.58 14.91 15.12
CA LEU A 109 2.84 14.32 16.24
C LEU A 109 3.53 13.09 16.87
N LEU A 110 4.77 12.76 16.49
CA LEU A 110 5.53 11.63 17.06
C LEU A 110 5.93 11.81 18.55
N MET A 111 5.42 12.83 19.24
CA MET A 111 5.64 13.02 20.67
C MET A 111 4.81 12.02 21.49
N PRO A 112 5.33 11.47 22.61
CA PRO A 112 4.66 10.39 23.36
C PRO A 112 3.23 10.69 23.79
N GLU A 113 2.94 11.96 24.07
CA GLU A 113 1.63 12.50 24.47
C GLU A 113 0.55 12.39 23.37
N TYR A 114 0.95 12.27 22.11
CA TYR A 114 0.03 12.14 20.97
C TYR A 114 -0.02 10.72 20.40
N THR A 115 0.65 9.74 21.00
CA THR A 115 0.74 8.35 20.50
C THR A 115 -0.65 7.75 20.22
N ALA A 116 -1.60 7.87 21.17
CA ALA A 116 -2.96 7.35 21.00
C ALA A 116 -3.72 8.03 19.85
N PHE A 117 -3.45 9.31 19.62
CA PHE A 117 -4.05 10.06 18.51
C PHE A 117 -3.44 9.65 17.17
N VAL A 118 -2.10 9.49 17.11
CA VAL A 118 -1.39 8.95 15.93
C VAL A 118 -1.90 7.55 15.59
N ASP A 119 -2.07 6.66 16.56
CA ASP A 119 -2.67 5.34 16.35
C ASP A 119 -4.09 5.44 15.78
N SER A 120 -4.90 6.39 16.26
CA SER A 120 -6.26 6.62 15.74
C SER A 120 -6.29 7.12 14.29
N ILE A 121 -5.28 7.91 13.89
CA ILE A 121 -5.07 8.32 12.49
C ILE A 121 -4.73 7.07 11.66
N PHE A 122 -3.82 6.22 12.16
CA PHE A 122 -3.42 4.97 11.50
C PHE A 122 -4.56 3.94 11.36
N LEU A 123 -5.53 3.95 12.27
CA LEU A 123 -6.73 3.13 12.18
C LEU A 123 -7.75 3.61 11.14
N ASN A 124 -7.70 4.88 10.73
CA ASN A 124 -8.62 5.49 9.76
C ASN A 124 -7.98 5.75 8.38
N VAL A 125 -6.85 5.11 8.08
CA VAL A 125 -6.00 5.50 6.94
C VAL A 125 -6.67 5.30 5.58
N GLU A 126 -7.63 4.38 5.45
CA GLU A 126 -8.35 4.15 4.19
C GLU A 126 -9.05 5.40 3.64
N LYS A 127 -9.35 6.39 4.51
CA LYS A 127 -10.00 7.66 4.15
C LYS A 127 -9.11 8.89 4.42
N LEU A 128 -7.82 8.68 4.65
CA LEU A 128 -6.91 9.76 5.03
C LEU A 128 -6.71 10.72 3.85
N THR A 129 -7.24 11.93 4.03
CA THR A 129 -7.10 13.08 3.14
C THR A 129 -6.61 14.24 3.98
N LEU A 130 -6.02 15.26 3.34
CA LEU A 130 -5.55 16.43 4.08
C LEU A 130 -6.71 17.12 4.85
N THR A 131 -7.90 17.19 4.24
CA THR A 131 -9.11 17.73 4.89
C THR A 131 -9.56 16.87 6.06
N GLY A 132 -9.60 15.54 5.90
CA GLY A 132 -9.97 14.64 7.00
C GLY A 132 -8.99 14.71 8.17
N LEU A 133 -7.70 14.90 7.89
CA LEU A 133 -6.69 15.09 8.93
C LEU A 133 -6.86 16.43 9.66
N HIS A 134 -7.16 17.51 8.93
CA HIS A 134 -7.48 18.81 9.53
C HIS A 134 -8.68 18.72 10.49
N ASP A 135 -9.74 18.03 10.09
CA ASP A 135 -10.93 17.84 10.93
C ASP A 135 -10.60 17.03 12.21
N LEU A 136 -9.78 15.98 12.09
CA LEU A 136 -9.31 15.18 13.23
C LEU A 136 -8.47 15.99 14.21
N PHE A 137 -7.59 16.87 13.71
CA PHE A 137 -6.79 17.76 14.56
C PHE A 137 -7.70 18.72 15.33
N HIS A 138 -8.72 19.30 14.66
CA HIS A 138 -9.65 20.21 15.31
C HIS A 138 -10.54 19.53 16.36
N MET A 139 -10.80 18.23 16.23
CA MET A 139 -11.53 17.45 17.24
C MET A 139 -10.68 17.10 18.47
N GLN A 140 -9.36 17.14 18.34
CA GLN A 140 -8.42 16.73 19.40
C GLN A 140 -8.01 17.89 20.32
N GLU A 141 -8.05 19.14 19.83
CA GLU A 141 -7.89 20.37 20.62
C GLU A 141 -9.11 20.68 21.51
#